data_AF-A0A2G6JIY9-F1
#
_entry.id   AF-A0A2G6JIY9-F1
#
_cell.length_a   1.000
_cell.length_b   1.000
_cell.length_c   1.000
_cell.angle_alpha   90.00
_cell.angle_beta   90.00
_cell.angle_gamma   90.00
#
_symmetry.space_group_name_H-M   'P 1'
#
loop_
_entity.id
_entity.type
_entity.pdbx_description
1 polymer ?
#
loop_
_entity_poly.entity_id
_entity_poly.type
_entity_poly.pdbx_seq_one_letter_code
_entity_poly.pdbx_strand_id
1 'polypeptide(L)'
;MARRLTKRIHDAVRKLSYRATVDELRDRGVEKVNVVGLDRIVALIEAAVHRTLKKQMLGLGGPVSDPSGLVENTSEEFLRLLQSQKTLAKEKEASEQRSVELREQVDDLRLMLHDAQKKLEDRQKQAERETRARKAADDLSFTEALQELMHEHGASESLEHSVLGLVLTRLASERERITEARQQEFGGEIDKLERRIAKLSSSLAETEQQLSHALEDKGIEPGISSIYRGVQGLDNADAQFDKKSELMESIFAANLALQKGEGKQ
;
A
#
# COMPACT_ATOMS: atom_id res chain seq x y z
N MET A 1 21.33 -52.92 -8.63
CA MET A 1 21.41 -51.47 -8.36
C MET A 1 20.04 -50.80 -8.25
N ALA A 2 19.03 -51.23 -9.03
CA ALA A 2 17.64 -50.76 -8.97
C ALA A 2 17.07 -50.54 -7.54
N ARG A 3 17.22 -51.50 -6.61
CA ARG A 3 16.74 -51.36 -5.20
C ARG A 3 17.32 -50.16 -4.44
N ARG A 4 18.55 -49.73 -4.74
CA ARG A 4 19.15 -48.54 -4.09
C ARG A 4 18.55 -47.24 -4.64
N LEU A 5 18.18 -47.23 -5.91
CA LEU A 5 17.57 -46.10 -6.60
C LEU A 5 16.11 -45.89 -6.17
N THR A 6 15.32 -46.96 -6.11
CA THR A 6 13.94 -46.92 -5.58
C THR A 6 13.94 -46.45 -4.13
N LYS A 7 14.92 -46.88 -3.32
CA LYS A 7 15.09 -46.41 -1.94
C LYS A 7 15.46 -44.92 -1.88
N ARG A 8 16.31 -44.42 -2.79
CA ARG A 8 16.64 -42.98 -2.89
C ARG A 8 15.45 -42.12 -3.29
N ILE A 9 14.66 -42.53 -4.28
CA ILE A 9 13.43 -41.84 -4.68
C ILE A 9 12.42 -41.88 -3.55
N HIS A 10 12.21 -43.05 -2.95
CA HIS A 10 11.33 -43.20 -1.79
C HIS A 10 11.79 -42.32 -0.62
N ASP A 11 13.09 -42.27 -0.32
CA ASP A 11 13.63 -41.43 0.76
C ASP A 11 13.53 -39.94 0.43
N ALA A 12 13.66 -39.54 -0.85
CA ALA A 12 13.46 -38.17 -1.29
C ALA A 12 11.98 -37.77 -1.17
N VAL A 13 11.06 -38.57 -1.69
CA VAL A 13 9.60 -38.39 -1.57
C VAL A 13 9.18 -38.38 -0.11
N ARG A 14 9.73 -39.29 0.71
CA ARG A 14 9.47 -39.34 2.16
C ARG A 14 10.01 -38.15 2.94
N LYS A 15 11.09 -37.51 2.46
CA LYS A 15 11.60 -36.24 3.02
C LYS A 15 10.77 -35.04 2.60
N LEU A 16 10.00 -35.14 1.51
CA LEU A 16 9.07 -34.10 1.02
C LEU A 16 7.68 -34.22 1.60
N SER A 17 7.20 -35.44 1.84
CA SER A 17 6.05 -35.65 2.72
C SER A 17 6.49 -35.29 4.14
N TYR A 18 6.08 -34.13 4.64
CA TYR A 18 6.41 -33.72 6.01
C TYR A 18 6.07 -34.84 7.00
N ARG A 19 6.96 -35.07 7.98
CA ARG A 19 6.80 -36.06 9.05
C ARG A 19 5.84 -35.62 10.16
N ALA A 20 5.36 -34.39 10.11
CA ALA A 20 4.49 -33.86 11.14
C ALA A 20 3.07 -34.39 10.90
N THR A 21 2.47 -34.96 11.93
CA THR A 21 1.05 -35.31 11.93
C THR A 21 0.22 -34.05 11.83
N VAL A 22 -1.03 -34.17 11.36
CA VAL A 22 -1.96 -33.04 11.24
C VAL A 22 -2.10 -32.30 12.57
N ASP A 23 -2.02 -33.02 13.69
CA ASP A 23 -2.08 -32.46 15.05
C ASP A 23 -0.83 -31.61 15.40
N GLU A 24 0.39 -32.05 15.03
CA GLU A 24 1.62 -31.28 15.27
C GLU A 24 1.70 -30.00 14.41
N LEU A 25 1.07 -30.01 13.23
CA LEU A 25 0.98 -28.83 12.35
C LEU A 25 -0.08 -27.84 12.84
N ARG A 26 -1.18 -28.35 13.41
CA ARG A 26 -2.24 -27.56 14.04
C ARG A 26 -1.76 -26.85 15.30
N ASP A 27 -0.99 -27.52 16.17
CA ASP A 27 -0.38 -26.91 17.37
C ASP A 27 0.65 -25.81 17.02
N ARG A 28 1.18 -25.82 15.79
CA ARG A 28 2.09 -24.79 15.27
C ARG A 28 1.39 -23.68 14.47
N GLY A 29 0.06 -23.67 14.45
CA GLY A 29 -0.73 -22.63 13.75
C GLY A 29 -0.68 -22.74 12.23
N VAL A 30 -0.29 -23.88 11.67
CA VAL A 30 -0.23 -24.08 10.20
C VAL A 30 -1.56 -24.65 9.71
N GLU A 31 -2.45 -23.80 9.20
CA GLU A 31 -3.78 -24.21 8.72
C GLU A 31 -3.77 -24.89 7.34
N LYS A 32 -2.72 -24.69 6.53
CA LYS A 32 -2.62 -25.25 5.18
C LYS A 32 -1.32 -26.03 5.00
N VAL A 33 -1.46 -27.34 4.85
CA VAL A 33 -0.34 -28.24 4.54
C VAL A 33 -0.28 -28.43 3.04
N ASN A 34 0.81 -28.00 2.41
CA ASN A 34 1.02 -28.19 0.98
C ASN A 34 1.47 -29.64 0.73
N VAL A 35 0.51 -30.56 0.72
CA VAL A 35 0.76 -31.96 0.37
C VAL A 35 1.09 -31.99 -1.12
N VAL A 36 2.26 -32.49 -1.48
CA VAL A 36 2.56 -32.79 -2.89
C VAL A 36 1.56 -33.87 -3.30
N GLY A 37 0.48 -33.47 -3.97
CA GLY A 37 -0.54 -34.40 -4.46
C GLY A 37 0.10 -35.46 -5.35
N LEU A 38 -0.45 -36.68 -5.31
CA LEU A 38 0.01 -37.79 -6.13
C LEU A 38 0.12 -37.38 -7.61
N ASP A 39 -0.84 -36.58 -8.08
CA ASP A 39 -0.90 -36.02 -9.44
C ASP A 39 0.33 -35.19 -9.81
N ARG A 40 0.89 -34.44 -8.84
CA ARG A 40 2.09 -33.63 -9.07
C ARG A 40 3.35 -34.49 -9.15
N ILE A 41 3.41 -35.58 -8.38
CA ILE A 41 4.50 -36.56 -8.48
C ILE A 41 4.42 -37.26 -9.84
N VAL A 42 3.23 -37.66 -10.28
CA VAL A 42 2.99 -38.27 -11.60
C VAL A 42 3.42 -37.33 -12.72
N ALA A 43 3.00 -36.06 -12.70
CA ALA A 43 3.40 -35.07 -13.69
C ALA A 43 4.92 -34.82 -13.73
N LEU A 44 5.60 -34.84 -12.57
CA LEU A 44 7.06 -34.72 -12.49
C LEU A 44 7.77 -35.94 -13.07
N ILE A 45 7.25 -37.14 -12.83
CA ILE A 45 7.76 -38.39 -13.40
C ILE A 45 7.58 -38.37 -14.93
N GLU A 46 6.39 -38.03 -15.41
CA GLU A 46 6.11 -37.89 -16.85
C GLU A 46 7.05 -36.88 -17.52
N ALA A 47 7.25 -35.70 -16.91
CA ALA A 47 8.18 -34.69 -17.42
C ALA A 47 9.64 -35.19 -17.44
N ALA A 48 10.07 -35.92 -16.42
CA ALA A 48 11.41 -36.52 -16.36
C ALA A 48 11.61 -37.59 -17.44
N VAL A 49 10.60 -38.44 -17.65
CA VAL A 49 10.57 -39.47 -18.71
C VAL A 49 10.58 -38.82 -20.09
N HIS A 50 9.76 -37.80 -20.34
CA HIS A 50 9.75 -37.08 -21.61
C HIS A 50 11.09 -36.41 -21.91
N ARG A 51 11.74 -35.78 -20.91
CA ARG A 51 13.04 -35.12 -21.09
C ARG A 51 14.16 -36.11 -21.38
N THR A 52 14.17 -37.26 -20.72
CA THR A 52 15.17 -38.30 -20.94
C THR A 52 14.99 -39.01 -22.27
N LEU A 53 13.76 -39.36 -22.64
CA LEU A 53 13.45 -39.90 -23.98
C LEU A 53 13.81 -38.91 -25.08
N LYS A 54 13.52 -37.62 -24.91
CA LYS A 54 13.92 -36.57 -25.87
C LYS A 54 15.44 -36.46 -26.00
N LYS A 55 16.18 -36.51 -24.89
CA LYS A 55 17.66 -36.51 -24.90
C LYS A 55 18.24 -37.73 -25.61
N GLN A 56 17.64 -38.91 -25.42
CA GLN A 56 18.02 -40.13 -26.14
C GLN A 56 17.69 -40.07 -27.63
N MET A 57 16.53 -39.55 -28.02
CA MET A 57 16.17 -39.38 -29.43
C MET A 57 17.06 -38.39 -30.17
N LEU A 58 17.66 -37.44 -29.44
CA LEU A 58 18.65 -36.50 -29.98
C LEU A 58 20.09 -37.07 -29.99
N GLY A 59 20.29 -38.35 -29.69
CA GLY A 59 21.61 -39.02 -29.73
C GLY A 59 22.56 -38.60 -28.60
N LEU A 60 22.07 -37.89 -27.57
CA LEU A 60 22.85 -37.39 -26.44
C LEU A 60 22.87 -38.35 -25.25
N GLY A 61 22.07 -39.42 -25.29
CA GLY A 61 22.12 -40.53 -24.35
C GLY A 61 22.73 -41.74 -25.04
N GLY A 62 23.62 -42.47 -24.36
CA GLY A 62 24.28 -43.67 -24.88
C GLY A 62 23.31 -44.75 -25.42
N PRO A 63 23.84 -45.87 -25.97
CA PRO A 63 23.06 -46.86 -26.71
C PRO A 63 21.81 -47.33 -25.96
N VAL A 64 20.68 -47.40 -26.69
CA VAL A 64 19.31 -47.69 -26.22
C VAL A 64 19.16 -49.08 -25.57
N SER A 65 20.21 -49.90 -25.59
CA SER A 65 20.15 -51.33 -25.28
C SER A 65 20.02 -51.68 -23.81
N ASP A 66 20.20 -50.74 -22.87
CA ASP A 66 20.07 -51.03 -21.43
C ASP A 66 18.90 -50.29 -20.77
N PRO A 67 17.77 -50.98 -20.47
CA PRO A 67 16.64 -50.39 -19.77
C PRO A 67 17.01 -49.91 -18.35
N SER A 68 18.11 -50.40 -17.77
CA SER A 68 18.60 -49.95 -16.46
C SER A 68 19.11 -48.51 -16.52
N GLY A 69 19.82 -48.14 -17.60
CA GLY A 69 20.36 -46.80 -17.79
C GLY A 69 19.27 -45.75 -18.02
N LEU A 70 18.16 -46.12 -18.66
CA LEU A 70 16.99 -45.23 -18.82
C LEU A 70 16.38 -44.89 -17.46
N VAL A 71 16.19 -45.89 -16.58
CA VAL A 71 15.61 -45.69 -15.26
C VAL A 71 16.53 -44.85 -14.36
N GLU A 72 17.85 -45.01 -14.47
CA GLU A 72 18.80 -44.18 -13.73
C GLU A 72 18.77 -42.71 -14.21
N ASN A 73 18.79 -42.48 -15.52
CA ASN A 73 18.71 -41.14 -16.10
C ASN A 73 17.38 -40.44 -15.78
N THR A 74 16.24 -41.16 -15.83
CA THR A 74 14.92 -40.59 -15.49
C THR A 74 14.84 -40.21 -14.02
N SER A 75 15.44 -41.03 -13.16
CA SER A 75 15.51 -40.78 -11.71
C SER A 75 16.37 -39.55 -11.38
N GLU A 76 17.50 -39.37 -12.05
CA GLU A 76 18.34 -38.19 -11.88
C GLU A 76 17.65 -36.91 -12.38
N GLU A 77 17.01 -36.96 -13.54
CA GLU A 77 16.21 -35.83 -14.06
C GLU A 77 15.02 -35.50 -13.16
N PHE A 78 14.35 -36.51 -12.61
CA PHE A 78 13.28 -36.32 -11.63
C PHE A 78 13.80 -35.60 -10.37
N LEU A 79 14.93 -36.04 -9.80
CA LEU A 79 15.53 -35.38 -8.63
C LEU A 79 15.94 -33.94 -8.95
N ARG A 80 16.48 -33.68 -10.14
CA ARG A 80 16.85 -32.33 -10.61
C ARG A 80 15.63 -31.43 -10.75
N LEU A 81 14.57 -31.91 -11.39
CA LEU A 81 13.30 -31.21 -11.52
C LEU A 81 12.68 -30.89 -10.16
N LEU A 82 12.77 -31.83 -9.23
CA LEU A 82 12.25 -31.67 -7.89
C LEU A 82 13.02 -30.61 -7.09
N GLN A 83 14.35 -30.61 -7.18
CA GLN A 83 15.19 -29.57 -6.58
C GLN A 83 14.89 -28.20 -7.19
N SER A 84 14.75 -28.12 -8.51
CA SER A 84 14.40 -26.89 -9.21
C SER A 84 13.01 -26.37 -8.82
N GLN A 85 12.00 -27.23 -8.67
CA GLN A 85 10.70 -26.79 -8.17
C GLN A 85 10.76 -26.32 -6.73
N LYS A 86 11.63 -26.92 -5.90
CA LYS A 86 11.82 -26.47 -4.52
C LYS A 86 12.47 -25.09 -4.46
N THR A 87 13.46 -24.80 -5.29
CA THR A 87 14.07 -23.46 -5.34
C THR A 87 13.07 -22.44 -5.84
N LEU A 88 12.33 -22.76 -6.91
CA LEU A 88 11.27 -21.89 -7.43
C LEU A 88 10.16 -21.63 -6.41
N ALA A 89 9.75 -22.64 -5.63
CA ALA A 89 8.76 -22.46 -4.58
C ALA A 89 9.26 -21.51 -3.48
N LYS A 90 10.53 -21.65 -3.07
CA LYS A 90 11.15 -20.74 -2.09
C LYS A 90 11.30 -19.32 -2.63
N GLU A 91 11.71 -19.16 -3.88
CA GLU A 91 11.81 -17.86 -4.55
C GLU A 91 10.43 -17.20 -4.67
N LYS A 92 9.40 -17.99 -5.01
CA LYS A 92 8.02 -17.53 -5.05
C LYS A 92 7.54 -17.06 -3.67
N GLU A 93 7.77 -17.85 -2.62
CA GLU A 93 7.41 -17.50 -1.25
C GLU A 93 8.12 -16.23 -0.78
N ALA A 94 9.44 -16.11 -1.01
CA ALA A 94 10.20 -14.91 -0.70
C ALA A 94 9.71 -13.68 -1.47
N SER A 95 9.34 -13.86 -2.75
CA SER A 95 8.75 -12.80 -3.56
C SER A 95 7.36 -12.41 -3.08
N GLU A 96 6.53 -13.35 -2.62
CA GLU A 96 5.22 -13.08 -2.02
C GLU A 96 5.35 -12.29 -0.72
N GLN A 97 6.25 -12.70 0.17
CA GLN A 97 6.57 -11.97 1.40
C GLN A 97 6.98 -10.52 1.09
N ARG A 98 7.91 -10.34 0.14
CA ARG A 98 8.33 -8.99 -0.29
C ARG A 98 7.18 -8.14 -0.83
N SER A 99 6.24 -8.73 -1.59
CA SER A 99 5.07 -7.99 -2.07
C SER A 99 4.12 -7.59 -0.95
N VAL A 100 3.97 -8.41 0.10
CA VAL A 100 3.18 -8.07 1.28
C VAL A 100 3.84 -6.91 2.03
N GLU A 101 5.15 -6.98 2.27
CA GLU A 101 5.91 -5.91 2.91
C GLU A 101 5.82 -4.58 2.15
N LEU A 102 5.97 -4.61 0.81
CA LEU A 102 5.83 -3.40 -0.01
C LEU A 102 4.42 -2.81 0.05
N ARG A 103 3.38 -3.65 0.13
CA ARG A 103 2.00 -3.17 0.27
C ARG A 103 1.78 -2.48 1.62
N GLU A 104 2.26 -3.08 2.71
CA GLU A 104 2.20 -2.47 4.04
C GLU A 104 2.93 -1.13 4.07
N GLN A 105 4.13 -1.04 3.46
CA GLN A 105 4.87 0.21 3.34
C GLN A 105 4.12 1.28 2.54
N VAL A 106 3.46 0.91 1.44
CA VAL A 106 2.63 1.83 0.64
C VAL A 106 1.46 2.35 1.47
N ASP A 107 0.78 1.50 2.23
CA ASP A 107 -0.34 1.90 3.08
C ASP A 107 0.11 2.84 4.21
N ASP A 108 1.25 2.55 4.85
CA ASP A 108 1.86 3.42 5.86
C ASP A 108 2.24 4.79 5.29
N LEU A 109 2.87 4.83 4.11
CA LEU A 109 3.25 6.07 3.43
C LEU A 109 2.03 6.91 3.04
N ARG A 110 0.95 6.27 2.59
CA ARG A 110 -0.33 6.94 2.28
C ARG A 110 -0.92 7.58 3.53
N LEU A 111 -0.92 6.87 4.66
CA LEU A 111 -1.42 7.40 5.93
C LEU A 111 -0.58 8.59 6.41
N MET A 112 0.75 8.48 6.35
CA MET A 112 1.66 9.57 6.72
C MET A 112 1.49 10.80 5.81
N LEU A 113 1.27 10.59 4.51
CA LEU A 113 1.05 11.66 3.53
C LEU A 113 -0.26 12.38 3.80
N HIS A 114 -1.34 11.64 4.05
CA HIS A 114 -2.64 12.19 4.43
C HIS A 114 -2.53 13.02 5.72
N ASP A 115 -1.86 12.51 6.75
CA ASP A 115 -1.66 13.24 8.01
C ASP A 115 -0.83 14.52 7.83
N ALA A 116 0.18 14.49 6.96
CA ALA A 116 0.98 15.67 6.64
C ALA A 116 0.16 16.73 5.88
N GLN A 117 -0.67 16.31 4.93
CA GLN A 117 -1.58 17.20 4.19
C GLN A 117 -2.61 17.83 5.11
N LYS A 118 -3.24 17.05 5.98
CA LYS A 118 -4.20 17.55 6.96
C LYS A 118 -3.57 18.57 7.91
N LYS A 119 -2.35 18.29 8.40
CA LYS A 119 -1.61 19.25 9.23
C LYS A 119 -1.29 20.55 8.51
N LEU A 120 -0.95 20.48 7.22
CA LEU A 120 -0.71 21.66 6.40
C LEU A 120 -1.99 22.49 6.25
N GLU A 121 -3.12 21.85 5.92
CA GLU A 121 -4.42 22.50 5.77
C GLU A 121 -4.89 23.16 7.08
N ASP A 122 -4.78 22.44 8.20
CA ASP A 122 -5.14 22.96 9.52
C ASP A 122 -4.27 24.16 9.89
N ARG A 123 -2.96 24.12 9.56
CA ARG A 123 -2.04 25.23 9.83
C ARG A 123 -2.34 26.45 8.96
N GLN A 124 -2.67 26.26 7.69
CA GLN A 124 -3.09 27.34 6.80
C GLN A 124 -4.39 28.00 7.29
N LYS A 125 -5.42 27.20 7.61
CA LYS A 125 -6.68 27.71 8.18
C LYS A 125 -6.46 28.43 9.50
N GLN A 126 -5.56 27.94 10.35
CA GLN A 126 -5.22 28.62 11.60
C GLN A 126 -4.56 29.98 11.33
N ALA A 127 -3.57 30.05 10.43
CA ALA A 127 -2.90 31.30 10.08
C ALA A 127 -3.89 32.33 9.50
N GLU A 128 -4.83 31.90 8.65
CA GLU A 128 -5.90 32.75 8.11
C GLU A 128 -6.86 33.24 9.20
N ARG A 129 -7.25 32.37 10.13
CA ARG A 129 -8.12 32.76 11.26
C ARG A 129 -7.43 33.74 12.19
N GLU A 130 -6.17 33.49 12.55
CA GLU A 130 -5.39 34.37 13.41
C GLU A 130 -5.18 35.75 12.78
N THR A 131 -4.86 35.79 11.48
CA THR A 131 -4.72 37.06 10.76
C THR A 131 -6.04 37.81 10.67
N ARG A 132 -7.16 37.14 10.40
CA ARG A 132 -8.49 37.77 10.33
C ARG A 132 -8.98 38.26 11.70
N ALA A 133 -8.85 37.44 12.74
CA ALA A 133 -9.29 37.78 14.09
C ALA A 133 -8.52 38.98 14.65
N ARG A 134 -7.19 39.03 14.45
CA ARG A 134 -6.37 40.18 14.85
C ARG A 134 -6.71 41.43 14.08
N LYS A 135 -6.86 41.34 12.74
CA LYS A 135 -7.28 42.49 11.91
C LYS A 135 -8.55 43.14 12.45
N ALA A 136 -9.57 42.33 12.78
CA ALA A 136 -10.84 42.81 13.32
C ALA A 136 -10.72 43.41 14.74
N ALA A 137 -9.96 42.78 15.63
CA ALA A 137 -9.73 43.29 16.99
C ALA A 137 -8.95 44.61 16.99
N ASP A 138 -7.91 44.70 16.15
CA ASP A 138 -7.11 45.91 15.99
C ASP A 138 -7.93 47.03 15.31
N ASP A 139 -8.86 46.71 14.40
CA ASP A 139 -9.76 47.70 13.79
C ASP A 139 -10.71 48.32 14.82
N LEU A 140 -11.39 47.48 15.61
CA LEU A 140 -12.31 47.93 16.66
C LEU A 140 -11.61 48.83 17.68
N SER A 141 -10.54 48.34 18.30
CA SER A 141 -9.82 49.10 19.34
C SER A 141 -9.23 50.42 18.84
N PHE A 142 -8.74 50.46 17.59
CA PHE A 142 -8.22 51.68 17.01
C PHE A 142 -9.32 52.68 16.66
N THR A 143 -10.46 52.22 16.12
CA THR A 143 -11.60 53.09 15.81
C THR A 143 -12.19 53.72 17.07
N GLU A 144 -12.33 52.94 18.15
CA GLU A 144 -12.82 53.42 19.44
C GLU A 144 -11.89 54.49 20.03
N ALA A 145 -10.57 54.22 20.05
CA ALA A 145 -9.59 55.17 20.57
C ALA A 145 -9.52 56.48 19.75
N LEU A 146 -9.67 56.41 18.42
CA LEU A 146 -9.63 57.59 17.58
C LEU A 146 -10.90 58.45 17.73
N GLN A 147 -12.07 57.82 17.84
CA GLN A 147 -13.33 58.51 18.10
C GLN A 147 -13.32 59.20 19.47
N GLU A 148 -12.82 58.53 20.51
CA GLU A 148 -12.68 59.13 21.85
C GLU A 148 -11.79 60.39 21.83
N LEU A 149 -10.63 60.30 21.16
CA LEU A 149 -9.71 61.43 20.98
C LEU A 149 -10.31 62.61 20.19
N MET A 150 -11.06 62.30 19.11
CA MET A 150 -11.72 63.32 18.27
C MET A 150 -12.86 64.01 19.04
N HIS A 151 -13.59 63.25 19.85
CA HIS A 151 -14.67 63.77 20.69
C HIS A 151 -14.13 64.66 21.84
N GLU A 152 -12.99 64.32 22.44
CA GLU A 152 -12.33 65.19 23.45
C GLU A 152 -11.91 66.55 22.88
N HIS A 153 -11.56 66.61 21.60
CA HIS A 153 -11.05 67.83 20.96
C HIS A 153 -12.13 68.62 20.20
N GLY A 154 -13.41 68.20 20.27
CA GLY A 154 -14.53 68.93 19.67
C GLY A 154 -14.49 68.98 18.14
N ALA A 155 -14.00 67.93 17.49
CA ALA A 155 -13.92 67.87 16.04
C ALA A 155 -15.31 67.86 15.38
N SER A 156 -15.40 68.49 14.20
CA SER A 156 -16.58 68.40 13.32
C SER A 156 -16.72 66.98 12.73
N GLU A 157 -17.94 66.44 12.65
CA GLU A 157 -18.22 65.12 12.06
C GLU A 157 -17.59 64.91 10.67
N SER A 158 -17.50 65.98 9.87
CA SER A 158 -16.89 65.94 8.53
C SER A 158 -15.37 65.80 8.55
N LEU A 159 -14.72 66.42 9.55
CA LEU A 159 -13.28 66.31 9.76
C LEU A 159 -12.95 64.94 10.33
N GLU A 160 -13.78 64.46 11.25
CA GLU A 160 -13.67 63.12 11.85
C GLU A 160 -13.76 62.02 10.79
N HIS A 161 -14.74 62.08 9.88
CA HIS A 161 -14.84 61.14 8.75
C HIS A 161 -13.64 61.20 7.80
N SER A 162 -13.14 62.40 7.48
CA SER A 162 -11.95 62.55 6.63
C SER A 162 -10.70 61.99 7.29
N VAL A 163 -10.49 62.29 8.58
CA VAL A 163 -9.33 61.81 9.34
C VAL A 163 -9.39 60.29 9.52
N LEU A 164 -10.56 59.74 9.90
CA LEU A 164 -10.77 58.29 9.97
C LEU A 164 -10.45 57.61 8.64
N GLY A 165 -10.98 58.11 7.52
CA GLY A 165 -10.70 57.53 6.20
C GLY A 165 -9.21 57.54 5.83
N LEU A 166 -8.51 58.65 6.11
CA LEU A 166 -7.10 58.81 5.79
C LEU A 166 -6.20 57.94 6.68
N VAL A 167 -6.54 57.86 7.97
CA VAL A 167 -5.84 57.02 8.94
C VAL A 167 -6.07 55.53 8.64
N LEU A 168 -7.31 55.11 8.37
CA LEU A 168 -7.62 53.73 7.96
C LEU A 168 -6.87 53.32 6.68
N THR A 169 -6.77 54.22 5.71
CA THR A 169 -6.00 53.97 4.48
C THR A 169 -4.50 53.80 4.77
N ARG A 170 -3.94 54.61 5.68
CA ARG A 170 -2.52 54.49 6.07
C ARG A 170 -2.28 53.23 6.90
N LEU A 171 -3.17 52.92 7.83
CA LEU A 171 -3.14 51.70 8.65
C LEU A 171 -3.25 50.44 7.78
N ALA A 172 -4.10 50.45 6.74
CA ALA A 172 -4.18 49.35 5.78
C ALA A 172 -2.82 49.11 5.11
N SER A 173 -2.13 50.17 4.66
CA SER A 173 -0.81 50.04 4.02
C SER A 173 0.31 49.59 4.96
N GLU A 174 0.27 49.98 6.23
CA GLU A 174 1.24 49.53 7.24
C GLU A 174 0.96 48.09 7.68
N ARG A 175 -0.32 47.72 7.80
CA ARG A 175 -0.74 46.35 8.09
C ARG A 175 -0.37 45.40 6.98
N GLU A 176 -0.48 45.80 5.72
CA GLU A 176 -0.06 44.96 4.59
C GLU A 176 1.41 44.53 4.74
N ARG A 177 2.30 45.48 5.07
CA ARG A 177 3.71 45.20 5.35
C ARG A 177 3.94 44.30 6.57
N ILE A 178 3.18 44.49 7.65
CA ILE A 178 3.25 43.63 8.85
C ILE A 178 2.73 42.22 8.54
N THR A 179 1.67 42.11 7.75
CA THR A 179 1.12 40.81 7.34
C THR A 179 2.05 40.06 6.42
N GLU A 180 2.74 40.74 5.50
CA GLU A 180 3.77 40.15 4.65
C GLU A 180 4.94 39.61 5.49
N ALA A 181 5.45 40.38 6.46
CA ALA A 181 6.51 39.93 7.36
C ALA A 181 6.09 38.69 8.17
N ARG A 182 4.82 38.63 8.62
CA ARG A 182 4.29 37.45 9.33
C ARG A 182 4.02 36.27 8.40
N GLN A 183 3.57 36.52 7.17
CA GLN A 183 3.43 35.46 6.16
C GLN A 183 4.78 34.81 5.87
N GLN A 184 5.90 35.53 5.98
CA GLN A 184 7.24 34.93 5.88
C GLN A 184 7.54 33.99 7.06
N GLU A 185 7.12 34.32 8.28
CA GLU A 185 7.29 33.45 9.45
C GLU A 185 6.46 32.16 9.32
N PHE A 186 5.16 32.28 8.99
CA PHE A 186 4.30 31.12 8.73
C PHE A 186 4.74 30.34 7.50
N GLY A 187 5.27 31.03 6.48
CA GLY A 187 5.84 30.46 5.28
C GLY A 187 6.95 29.46 5.60
N GLY A 188 7.81 29.75 6.58
CA GLY A 188 8.86 28.81 6.98
C GLY A 188 8.36 27.47 7.53
N GLU A 189 7.21 27.43 8.21
CA GLU A 189 6.59 26.18 8.67
C GLU A 189 5.85 25.45 7.55
N ILE A 190 5.13 26.21 6.72
CA ILE A 190 4.43 25.71 5.53
C ILE A 190 5.43 25.06 4.57
N ASP A 191 6.53 25.74 4.24
CA ASP A 191 7.62 25.25 3.40
C ASP A 191 8.20 23.92 3.90
N LYS A 192 8.34 23.76 5.22
CA LYS A 192 8.84 22.52 5.82
C LYS A 192 7.84 21.37 5.62
N LEU A 193 6.56 21.64 5.80
CA LEU A 193 5.49 20.66 5.58
C LEU A 193 5.36 20.29 4.10
N GLU A 194 5.40 21.28 3.20
CA GLU A 194 5.37 21.06 1.75
C GLU A 194 6.56 20.23 1.27
N ARG A 195 7.78 20.55 1.73
CA ARG A 195 8.97 19.72 1.43
C ARG A 195 8.83 18.30 1.95
N ARG A 196 8.22 18.11 3.12
CA ARG A 196 7.96 16.78 3.67
C ARG A 196 6.93 16.03 2.84
N ILE A 197 5.84 16.67 2.43
CA ILE A 197 4.82 16.08 1.54
C ILE A 197 5.46 15.68 0.21
N ALA A 198 6.28 16.55 -0.39
CA ALA A 198 7.00 16.24 -1.63
C ALA A 198 7.90 15.01 -1.48
N LYS A 199 8.65 14.91 -0.37
CA LYS A 199 9.48 13.73 -0.07
C LYS A 199 8.64 12.45 0.12
N LEU A 200 7.55 12.53 0.89
CA LEU A 200 6.66 11.38 1.11
C LEU A 200 5.99 10.95 -0.21
N SER A 201 5.58 11.90 -1.04
CA SER A 201 5.00 11.62 -2.35
C SER A 201 6.00 10.97 -3.30
N SER A 202 7.25 11.41 -3.32
CA SER A 202 8.32 10.77 -4.10
C SER A 202 8.57 9.35 -3.63
N SER A 203 8.70 9.16 -2.31
CA SER A 203 8.90 7.85 -1.71
C SER A 203 7.73 6.91 -1.98
N LEU A 204 6.50 7.40 -1.96
CA LEU A 204 5.30 6.64 -2.29
C LEU A 204 5.29 6.22 -3.77
N ALA A 205 5.61 7.15 -4.68
CA ALA A 205 5.67 6.83 -6.11
C ALA A 205 6.73 5.76 -6.41
N GLU A 206 7.90 5.86 -5.77
CA GLU A 206 8.97 4.86 -5.91
C GLU A 206 8.56 3.48 -5.38
N THR A 207 7.90 3.40 -4.21
CA THR A 207 7.46 2.11 -3.64
C THR A 207 6.28 1.51 -4.40
N GLU A 208 5.35 2.34 -4.90
CA GLU A 208 4.26 1.90 -5.78
C GLU A 208 4.80 1.36 -7.11
N GLN A 209 5.83 1.99 -7.69
CA GLN A 209 6.49 1.47 -8.88
C GLN A 209 7.16 0.12 -8.62
N GLN A 210 7.87 -0.02 -7.50
CA GLN A 210 8.48 -1.31 -7.11
C GLN A 210 7.44 -2.40 -6.89
N LEU A 211 6.32 -2.06 -6.25
CA LEU A 211 5.21 -2.99 -6.07
C LEU A 211 4.59 -3.39 -7.41
N SER A 212 4.39 -2.44 -8.33
CA SER A 212 3.85 -2.72 -9.67
C SER A 212 4.76 -3.70 -10.42
N HIS A 213 6.07 -3.46 -10.45
CA HIS A 213 7.01 -4.37 -11.09
C HIS A 213 7.00 -5.76 -10.43
N ALA A 214 6.93 -5.83 -9.10
CA ALA A 214 6.84 -7.10 -8.38
C ALA A 214 5.53 -7.88 -8.65
N LEU A 215 4.46 -7.19 -9.10
CA LEU A 215 3.18 -7.81 -9.49
C LEU A 215 3.17 -8.21 -10.97
N GLU A 216 3.73 -7.38 -11.86
CA GLU A 216 3.92 -7.67 -13.29
C GLU A 216 4.76 -8.93 -13.50
N ASP A 217 5.87 -9.06 -12.77
CA ASP A 217 6.73 -10.25 -12.80
C ASP A 217 5.99 -11.54 -12.43
N LYS A 218 4.85 -11.45 -11.75
CA LYS A 218 4.03 -12.59 -11.32
C LYS A 218 2.86 -12.90 -12.26
N GLY A 219 2.60 -12.06 -13.27
CA GLY A 219 1.40 -12.16 -14.10
C GLY A 219 0.10 -12.06 -13.29
N ILE A 220 0.18 -11.48 -12.08
CA ILE A 220 -0.98 -11.24 -11.23
C ILE A 220 -1.48 -9.85 -11.62
N GLU A 221 -2.64 -9.78 -12.28
CA GLU A 221 -3.30 -8.49 -12.48
C GLU A 221 -3.45 -7.81 -11.11
N PRO A 222 -3.02 -6.56 -10.97
CA PRO A 222 -3.17 -5.82 -9.73
C PRO A 222 -4.67 -5.59 -9.53
N GLY A 223 -5.33 -6.52 -8.82
CA GLY A 223 -6.62 -6.27 -8.23
C GLY A 223 -6.48 -5.02 -7.37
N ILE A 224 -7.18 -3.96 -7.76
CA ILE A 224 -7.19 -2.68 -7.09
C ILE A 224 -7.52 -2.97 -5.62
N SER A 225 -6.54 -2.87 -4.73
CA SER A 225 -6.80 -2.91 -3.30
C SER A 225 -7.68 -1.70 -3.02
N SER A 226 -8.93 -1.92 -2.63
CA SER A 226 -9.78 -0.82 -2.20
C SER A 226 -9.11 -0.20 -0.99
N ILE A 227 -8.59 1.01 -1.18
CA ILE A 227 -7.85 1.83 -0.19
C ILE A 227 -8.73 2.15 1.04
N TYR A 228 -9.99 1.76 1.04
CA TYR A 228 -10.94 2.12 2.07
C TYR A 228 -11.48 0.89 2.78
N ARG A 229 -11.22 0.81 4.09
CA ARG A 229 -12.05 0.07 5.07
C ARG A 229 -13.46 0.66 5.23
N GLY A 230 -13.78 1.74 4.50
CA GLY A 230 -15.10 2.36 4.44
C GLY A 230 -15.57 2.49 2.99
N VAL A 231 -16.88 2.45 2.76
CA VAL A 231 -17.43 2.48 1.41
C VAL A 231 -17.24 3.87 0.80
N GLN A 232 -16.36 4.00 -0.19
CA GLN A 232 -16.13 5.26 -0.91
C GLN A 232 -17.38 5.61 -1.74
N GLY A 233 -17.89 6.84 -1.60
CA GLY A 233 -19.04 7.36 -2.35
C GLY A 233 -20.31 7.61 -1.53
N LEU A 234 -20.26 7.44 -0.21
CA LEU A 234 -21.35 7.85 0.68
C LEU A 234 -20.97 9.15 1.39
N ASP A 235 -21.78 10.19 1.17
CA ASP A 235 -21.68 11.44 1.92
C ASP A 235 -22.17 11.17 3.36
N ASN A 236 -21.38 11.54 4.36
CA ASN A 236 -21.76 11.43 5.77
C ASN A 236 -23.00 12.28 6.12
N ALA A 237 -23.36 13.24 5.25
CA ALA A 237 -24.57 14.04 5.37
C ALA A 237 -25.81 13.40 4.73
N ASP A 238 -25.69 12.24 4.06
CA ASP A 238 -26.81 11.55 3.43
C ASP A 238 -27.70 10.89 4.50
N ALA A 239 -29.00 11.20 4.48
CA ALA A 239 -29.99 10.65 5.42
C ALA A 239 -30.11 9.12 5.36
N GLN A 240 -29.56 8.48 4.33
CA GLN A 240 -29.56 7.03 4.14
C GLN A 240 -28.17 6.38 4.26
N PHE A 241 -27.18 7.09 4.80
CA PHE A 241 -25.81 6.62 4.95
C PHE A 241 -25.73 5.22 5.58
N ASP A 242 -26.38 5.02 6.73
CA ASP A 242 -26.33 3.74 7.46
C ASP A 242 -26.85 2.57 6.62
N LYS A 243 -28.00 2.76 5.95
CA LYS A 243 -28.60 1.72 5.09
C LYS A 243 -27.75 1.40 3.87
N LYS A 244 -27.14 2.42 3.25
CA LYS A 244 -26.27 2.23 2.08
C LYS A 244 -24.94 1.59 2.47
N SER A 245 -24.41 1.92 3.66
CA SER A 245 -23.22 1.28 4.23
C SER A 245 -23.48 -0.20 4.48
N GLU A 246 -24.59 -0.53 5.15
CA GLU A 246 -24.99 -1.91 5.43
C GLU A 246 -25.21 -2.73 4.14
N LEU A 247 -25.85 -2.13 3.13
CA LEU A 247 -26.04 -2.79 1.83
C LEU A 247 -24.71 -3.07 1.13
N MET A 248 -23.76 -2.13 1.16
CA MET A 248 -22.47 -2.27 0.50
C MET A 248 -21.55 -3.27 1.24
N GLU A 249 -21.63 -3.33 2.58
CA GLU A 249 -21.00 -4.40 3.37
C GLU A 249 -21.55 -5.77 2.98
N SER A 250 -22.86 -5.89 2.78
CA SER A 250 -23.49 -7.16 2.35
C SER A 250 -23.03 -7.59 0.94
N ILE A 251 -22.90 -6.64 0.00
CA ILE A 251 -22.41 -6.90 -1.36
C ILE A 251 -20.95 -7.31 -1.32
N PHE A 252 -20.13 -6.65 -0.49
CA PHE A 252 -18.73 -7.01 -0.31
C PHE A 252 -18.57 -8.42 0.26
N ALA A 253 -19.34 -8.77 1.29
CA ALA A 253 -19.36 -10.11 1.87
C ALA A 253 -19.80 -11.18 0.85
N ALA A 254 -20.82 -10.90 0.05
CA ALA A 254 -21.29 -11.80 -1.02
C ALA A 254 -20.24 -11.99 -2.12
N ASN A 255 -19.58 -10.92 -2.55
CA ASN A 255 -18.50 -10.99 -3.54
C ASN A 255 -17.28 -11.75 -3.02
N LEU A 256 -16.94 -11.57 -1.73
CA LEU A 256 -15.88 -12.32 -1.07
C LEU A 256 -16.20 -13.82 -0.99
N ALA A 257 -17.45 -14.18 -0.70
CA ALA A 257 -17.91 -15.57 -0.71
C ALA A 257 -17.87 -16.20 -2.11
N LEU A 258 -18.26 -15.44 -3.15
CA LEU A 258 -18.15 -15.85 -4.55
C LEU A 258 -16.68 -16.09 -4.96
N GLN A 259 -15.78 -15.20 -4.55
CA GLN A 259 -14.34 -15.31 -4.85
C GLN A 259 -13.68 -16.50 -4.15
N LYS A 260 -14.17 -16.88 -2.96
CA LYS A 260 -13.71 -18.06 -2.21
C LYS A 260 -14.30 -19.38 -2.73
N GLY A 261 -15.16 -19.35 -3.75
CA GLY A 261 -15.75 -20.53 -4.37
C GLY A 261 -16.93 -21.12 -3.60
N GLU A 262 -17.48 -20.42 -2.61
CA GLU A 262 -18.62 -20.88 -1.80
C GLU A 262 -19.98 -20.61 -2.47
N GLY A 263 -19.98 -19.98 -3.66
CA GLY A 263 -21.20 -19.63 -4.41
C GLY A 263 -21.68 -20.66 -5.43
N LYS A 264 -21.25 -21.93 -5.34
CA LYS A 264 -21.86 -23.02 -6.11
C LYS A 264 -22.76 -23.85 -5.20
N GLN A 265 -24.04 -23.46 -5.14
CA GLN A 265 -25.14 -24.42 -4.99
C GLN A 265 -25.73 -24.67 -6.37
#